data_AF-A0A914MW71-F1
#
_entry.id   AF-A0A914MW71-F1
#
_cell.length_a   1.000
_cell.length_b   1.000
_cell.length_c   1.000
_cell.angle_alpha   90.00
_cell.angle_beta   90.00
_cell.angle_gamma   90.00
#
_symmetry.space_group_name_H-M   'P 1'
#
loop_
_entity.id
_entity.type
_entity.pdbx_description
1 polymer ?
#
loop_
_entity_poly.entity_id
_entity_poly.type
_entity_poly.pdbx_seq_one_letter_code
_entity_poly.pdbx_strand_id
1 'polypeptide(L)'
;MRIDLCAQTKSAWDKDGLKTLEVNRAIMEFIATDIQPFSVVQDSGFKRLIALLKLQYNLPSRNFFSEKMLPCIYESVKKRVIKDLLQAEAISVTFDAWNMLNTQLPSPAELNAHQKAEVEVNEYLHSKRLQITDDPFKYWSGENSIKWPLLTKLSHRYFSAPATSSESERLFSTAGLVVSNLRTRLLPDNVEKLLFLHNNLKIYDYKYDL
;
A
#
# COMPACT_ATOMS: atom_id res chain seq x y z
N MET A 1 57.19 -15.19 5.04
CA MET A 1 56.34 -15.63 3.91
C MET A 1 55.40 -14.47 3.57
N ARG A 2 55.82 -13.61 2.65
CA ARG A 2 55.01 -12.46 2.18
C ARG A 2 53.98 -13.01 1.21
N ILE A 3 52.71 -12.84 1.52
CA ILE A 3 51.64 -13.04 0.54
C ILE A 3 51.55 -11.73 -0.23
N ASP A 4 52.31 -11.65 -1.31
CA ASP A 4 52.12 -10.64 -2.34
C ASP A 4 50.80 -10.93 -3.06
N LEU A 5 49.67 -10.46 -2.52
CA LEU A 5 48.47 -10.27 -3.33
C LEU A 5 48.57 -8.88 -3.95
N CYS A 6 49.18 -8.84 -5.13
CA CYS A 6 48.99 -7.79 -6.11
C CYS A 6 47.49 -7.77 -6.46
N ALA A 7 46.69 -7.12 -5.63
CA ALA A 7 45.30 -6.82 -5.92
C ALA A 7 45.32 -5.77 -7.03
N GLN A 8 45.30 -6.25 -8.28
CA GLN A 8 44.90 -5.44 -9.41
C GLN A 8 43.58 -4.78 -9.01
N THR A 9 43.62 -3.48 -8.73
CA THR A 9 42.44 -2.68 -8.45
C THR A 9 41.62 -2.66 -9.74
N LYS A 10 40.70 -3.62 -9.90
CA LYS A 10 39.72 -3.58 -10.98
C LYS A 10 39.00 -2.24 -10.89
N SER A 11 38.93 -1.54 -12.01
CA SER A 11 38.26 -0.25 -12.11
C SER A 11 36.81 -0.38 -11.64
N ALA A 12 36.26 0.70 -11.07
CA ALA A 12 34.86 0.71 -10.72
C ALA A 12 33.97 0.42 -11.95
N TRP A 13 32.80 -0.18 -11.70
CA TRP A 13 31.80 -0.39 -12.73
C TRP A 13 31.33 0.93 -13.33
N ASP A 14 30.92 0.84 -14.59
CA ASP A 14 30.28 1.96 -15.27
C ASP A 14 29.02 2.40 -14.51
N LYS A 15 28.80 3.72 -14.44
CA LYS A 15 27.70 4.31 -13.68
C LYS A 15 26.35 3.93 -14.25
N ASP A 16 26.27 3.79 -15.57
CA ASP A 16 25.05 3.43 -16.31
C ASP A 16 25.05 1.96 -16.74
N GLY A 17 26.04 1.18 -16.29
CA GLY A 17 26.14 -0.24 -16.60
C GLY A 17 25.03 -1.06 -15.94
N LEU A 18 24.61 -2.13 -16.62
CA LEU A 18 23.54 -3.04 -16.16
C LEU A 18 23.71 -3.48 -14.70
N LYS A 19 24.92 -3.91 -14.31
CA LYS A 19 25.23 -4.34 -12.94
C LYS A 19 25.08 -3.24 -11.90
N THR A 20 25.46 -2.01 -12.24
CA THR A 20 25.29 -0.85 -11.35
C THR A 20 23.82 -0.54 -11.16
N LEU A 21 23.01 -0.63 -12.22
CA LEU A 21 21.56 -0.45 -12.16
C LEU A 21 20.88 -1.56 -11.34
N GLU A 22 21.30 -2.82 -11.48
CA GLU A 22 20.80 -3.94 -10.67
C GLU A 22 21.06 -3.72 -9.18
N VAL A 23 22.28 -3.31 -8.80
CA VAL A 23 22.61 -3.04 -7.39
C VAL A 23 21.88 -1.79 -6.88
N ASN A 24 21.78 -0.73 -7.69
CA ASN A 24 20.99 0.45 -7.34
C ASN A 24 19.52 0.08 -7.08
N ARG A 25 18.94 -0.77 -7.94
CA ARG A 25 17.58 -1.29 -7.78
C ARG A 25 17.45 -2.04 -6.46
N ALA A 26 18.32 -3.01 -6.20
CA ALA A 26 18.31 -3.81 -4.98
C ALA A 26 18.44 -2.95 -3.71
N ILE A 27 19.27 -1.90 -3.73
CA ILE A 27 19.39 -0.98 -2.58
C ILE A 27 18.11 -0.18 -2.38
N MET A 28 17.47 0.29 -3.45
CA MET A 28 16.20 0.99 -3.32
C MET A 28 15.07 0.06 -2.86
N GLU A 29 15.04 -1.18 -3.33
CA GLU A 29 14.13 -2.23 -2.86
C GLU A 29 14.32 -2.53 -1.37
N PHE A 30 15.57 -2.63 -0.90
CA PHE A 30 15.89 -2.72 0.53
C PHE A 30 15.36 -1.52 1.31
N ILE A 31 15.60 -0.30 0.82
CA ILE A 31 15.13 0.93 1.47
C ILE A 31 13.59 0.95 1.59
N ALA A 32 12.88 0.61 0.52
CA ALA A 32 11.42 0.63 0.50
C ALA A 32 10.82 -0.54 1.31
N THR A 33 11.36 -1.74 1.13
CA THR A 33 10.87 -2.96 1.79
C THR A 33 11.01 -2.87 3.30
N ASP A 34 12.19 -2.48 3.78
CA ASP A 34 12.50 -2.47 5.21
C ASP A 34 12.30 -1.09 5.82
N ILE A 35 11.72 -0.17 5.05
CA ILE A 35 11.42 1.21 5.46
C ILE A 35 12.64 1.81 6.13
N GLN A 36 13.75 1.86 5.40
CA GLN A 36 15.00 2.45 5.86
C GLN A 36 15.05 3.93 5.49
N PRO A 37 15.76 4.78 6.24
CA PRO A 37 15.92 6.17 5.82
C PRO A 37 16.84 6.20 4.60
N PHE A 38 16.64 7.12 3.65
CA PHE A 38 17.57 7.25 2.51
C PHE A 38 19.02 7.52 2.94
N SER A 39 19.23 8.06 4.14
CA SER A 39 20.57 8.26 4.72
C SER A 39 21.30 6.96 5.04
N VAL A 40 20.63 5.79 5.04
CA VAL A 40 21.27 4.49 5.33
C VAL A 40 22.49 4.24 4.43
N VAL A 41 22.45 4.71 3.18
CA VAL A 41 23.56 4.59 2.22
C VAL A 41 24.79 5.43 2.62
N GLN A 42 24.61 6.39 3.54
CA GLN A 42 25.67 7.24 4.06
C GLN A 42 26.23 6.76 5.40
N ASP A 43 25.53 5.84 6.07
CA ASP A 43 25.91 5.32 7.37
C ASP A 43 27.18 4.46 7.28
N SER A 44 28.02 4.55 8.31
CA SER A 44 29.33 3.87 8.34
C SER A 44 29.21 2.34 8.29
N GLY A 45 28.19 1.77 8.93
CA GLY A 45 27.91 0.33 8.91
C GLY A 45 27.55 -0.18 7.52
N PHE A 46 26.65 0.52 6.82
CA PHE A 46 26.26 0.15 5.46
C PHE A 46 27.43 0.29 4.48
N LYS A 47 28.19 1.38 4.55
CA LYS A 47 29.40 1.56 3.73
C LYS A 47 30.42 0.45 3.97
N ARG A 48 30.63 0.04 5.23
CA ARG A 48 31.52 -1.08 5.57
C ARG A 48 31.02 -2.40 4.96
N LEU A 49 29.71 -2.67 4.99
CA LEU A 49 29.12 -3.85 4.36
C LEU A 49 29.40 -3.88 2.86
N ILE A 50 29.10 -2.80 2.14
CA ILE A 50 29.34 -2.70 0.69
C ILE A 50 30.83 -2.88 0.35
N ALA A 51 31.72 -2.29 1.15
CA ALA A 51 33.16 -2.45 0.97
C ALA A 51 33.65 -3.91 1.16
N LEU A 52 33.10 -4.63 2.15
CA LEU A 52 33.46 -6.03 2.41
C LEU A 52 32.99 -6.99 1.32
N LEU A 53 31.86 -6.69 0.67
CA LEU A 53 31.37 -7.44 -0.48
C LEU A 53 32.30 -7.29 -1.71
N LYS A 54 33.35 -6.44 -1.63
CA LYS A 54 34.33 -6.16 -2.70
C LYS A 54 33.68 -5.87 -4.05
N LEU A 55 32.52 -5.22 -4.02
CA LEU A 55 31.84 -4.78 -5.22
C LEU A 55 32.66 -3.64 -5.82
N GLN A 56 32.90 -3.67 -7.13
CA GLN A 56 33.47 -2.52 -7.88
C GLN A 56 32.42 -1.40 -8.03
N TYR A 57 31.51 -1.27 -7.07
CA TYR A 57 30.31 -0.49 -7.14
C TYR A 57 30.49 0.85 -6.43
N ASN A 58 30.17 1.93 -7.13
CA ASN A 58 30.16 3.27 -6.55
C ASN A 58 28.79 3.57 -5.97
N LEU A 59 28.68 3.57 -4.65
CA LEU A 59 27.43 3.83 -3.94
C LEU A 59 26.92 5.26 -4.19
N PRO A 60 25.71 5.44 -4.77
CA PRO A 60 25.13 6.76 -4.98
C PRO A 60 24.73 7.48 -3.69
N SER A 61 24.45 8.77 -3.82
CA SER A 61 23.98 9.59 -2.70
C SER A 61 22.53 9.29 -2.33
N ARG A 62 22.13 9.64 -1.10
CA ARG A 62 20.73 9.57 -0.67
C ARG A 62 19.76 10.28 -1.61
N ASN A 63 20.18 11.38 -2.24
CA ASN A 63 19.36 12.16 -3.17
C ASN A 63 19.12 11.40 -4.48
N PHE A 64 20.11 10.64 -4.96
CA PHE A 64 19.90 9.77 -6.12
C PHE A 64 18.77 8.76 -5.85
N PHE A 65 18.77 8.14 -4.67
CA PHE A 65 17.71 7.20 -4.31
C PHE A 65 16.35 7.87 -4.13
N SER A 66 16.29 9.03 -3.46
CA SER A 66 15.01 9.71 -3.22
C SER A 66 14.43 10.42 -4.45
N GLU A 67 15.27 11.03 -5.29
CA GLU A 67 14.84 11.91 -6.40
C GLU A 67 14.81 11.20 -7.76
N LYS A 68 15.53 10.08 -7.92
CA LYS A 68 15.60 9.34 -9.20
C LYS A 68 15.07 7.92 -9.07
N MET A 69 15.68 7.12 -8.19
CA MET A 69 15.38 5.68 -8.16
C MET A 69 14.00 5.37 -7.57
N LEU A 70 13.59 6.07 -6.50
CA LEU A 70 12.28 5.90 -5.89
C LEU A 70 11.13 6.21 -6.88
N PRO A 71 11.07 7.38 -7.56
CA PRO A 71 10.03 7.64 -8.55
C PRO A 71 10.02 6.62 -9.68
N CYS A 72 11.18 6.19 -10.17
CA CYS A 72 11.30 5.23 -11.26
C CYS A 72 10.68 3.87 -10.89
N ILE A 73 11.07 3.29 -9.75
CA ILE A 73 10.52 2.02 -9.27
C ILE A 73 9.03 2.14 -8.94
N TYR A 74 8.61 3.26 -8.33
CA TYR A 74 7.20 3.53 -8.04
C TYR A 74 6.33 3.45 -9.31
N GLU A 75 6.73 4.15 -10.39
CA GLU A 75 5.95 4.15 -11.64
C GLU A 75 5.88 2.75 -12.27
N SER A 76 6.98 1.99 -12.25
CA SER A 76 7.00 0.61 -12.76
C SER A 76 6.07 -0.32 -11.99
N VAL A 77 6.13 -0.30 -10.65
CA VAL A 77 5.26 -1.14 -9.82
C VAL A 77 3.81 -0.67 -9.93
N LYS A 78 3.55 0.64 -9.98
CA LYS A 78 2.22 1.21 -10.16
C LYS A 78 1.57 0.78 -11.47
N LYS A 79 2.32 0.79 -12.58
CA LYS A 79 1.83 0.27 -13.86
C LYS A 79 1.39 -1.19 -13.76
N ARG A 80 2.16 -2.01 -13.03
CA ARG A 80 1.81 -3.41 -12.78
C ARG A 80 0.53 -3.55 -11.95
N VAL A 81 0.43 -2.81 -10.85
CA VAL A 81 -0.78 -2.79 -10.00
C VAL A 81 -2.01 -2.39 -10.82
N ILE A 82 -1.93 -1.31 -11.60
CA ILE A 82 -3.05 -0.86 -12.44
C ILE A 82 -3.45 -1.93 -13.46
N LYS A 83 -2.47 -2.58 -14.10
CA LYS A 83 -2.74 -3.67 -15.05
C LYS A 83 -3.51 -4.82 -14.39
N ASP A 84 -3.11 -5.23 -13.20
CA ASP A 84 -3.77 -6.33 -12.49
C ASP A 84 -5.17 -5.92 -12.01
N LEU A 85 -5.34 -4.68 -11.53
CA LEU A 85 -6.65 -4.13 -11.13
C LEU A 85 -7.63 -4.07 -12.32
N LEU A 86 -7.17 -3.69 -13.51
CA LEU A 86 -8.01 -3.65 -14.72
C LEU A 86 -8.46 -5.04 -15.20
N GLN A 87 -7.77 -6.10 -14.77
CA GLN A 87 -8.08 -7.49 -15.13
C GLN A 87 -8.85 -8.22 -14.02
N ALA A 88 -9.06 -7.59 -12.87
CA ALA A 88 -9.75 -8.20 -11.74
C ALA A 88 -11.26 -8.36 -12.04
N GLU A 89 -11.79 -9.55 -11.75
CA GLU A 89 -13.24 -9.84 -11.88
C GLU A 89 -14.07 -9.05 -10.86
N ALA A 90 -13.51 -8.85 -9.66
CA ALA A 90 -14.13 -8.09 -8.58
C ALA A 90 -13.06 -7.40 -7.73
N ILE A 91 -13.38 -6.21 -7.21
CA ILE A 91 -12.54 -5.43 -6.31
C ILE A 91 -13.38 -5.05 -5.08
N SER A 92 -12.85 -5.30 -3.88
CA SER A 92 -13.37 -4.74 -2.63
C SER A 92 -12.43 -3.63 -2.17
N VAL A 93 -13.00 -2.50 -1.76
CA VAL A 93 -12.25 -1.35 -1.27
C VAL A 93 -12.71 -1.04 0.14
N THR A 94 -11.72 -0.84 1.00
CA THR A 94 -11.87 -0.50 2.41
C THR A 94 -11.39 0.92 2.55
N PHE A 95 -12.22 1.79 3.10
CA PHE A 95 -11.87 3.18 3.29
C PHE A 95 -12.18 3.60 4.72
N ASP A 96 -11.14 4.01 5.43
CA ASP A 96 -11.25 4.60 6.75
C ASP A 96 -11.15 6.13 6.61
N ALA A 97 -12.31 6.78 6.58
CA ALA A 97 -12.41 8.24 6.68
C ALA A 97 -13.07 8.62 8.00
N TRP A 98 -12.26 8.70 9.04
CA TRP A 98 -12.64 9.49 10.19
C TRP A 98 -12.39 10.97 9.88
N ASN A 99 -13.45 11.66 9.43
CA ASN A 99 -13.72 13.12 9.50
C ASN A 99 -14.70 13.64 8.42
N MET A 100 -15.38 12.79 7.64
CA MET A 100 -16.37 13.24 6.64
C MET A 100 -17.85 13.10 7.05
N LEU A 101 -18.13 12.94 8.34
CA LEU A 101 -19.46 13.16 8.88
C LEU A 101 -19.41 14.36 9.83
N ASN A 102 -19.30 15.55 9.26
CA ASN A 102 -20.19 16.61 9.73
C ASN A 102 -21.59 16.07 9.42
N THR A 103 -22.18 15.35 10.37
CA THR A 103 -23.61 15.11 10.43
C THR A 103 -24.27 16.48 10.38
N GLN A 104 -24.57 16.97 9.17
CA GLN A 104 -25.65 17.90 9.02
C GLN A 104 -26.87 17.15 9.53
N LEU A 105 -27.35 17.59 10.68
CA LEU A 105 -28.64 17.19 11.20
C LEU A 105 -29.65 17.32 10.06
N PRO A 106 -30.39 16.26 9.76
CA PRO A 106 -31.34 16.30 8.67
C PRO A 106 -32.37 17.41 8.89
N SER A 107 -32.78 18.04 7.77
CA SER A 107 -33.80 19.08 7.76
C SER A 107 -35.19 18.48 8.04
N PRO A 108 -36.21 19.29 8.38
CA PRO A 108 -37.49 18.86 8.98
C PRO A 108 -38.41 17.94 8.14
N ALA A 109 -37.94 17.33 7.04
CA ALA A 109 -38.71 16.42 6.18
C ALA A 109 -38.68 14.93 6.63
N GLU A 110 -38.02 14.61 7.74
CA GLU A 110 -37.75 13.22 8.17
C GLU A 110 -38.92 12.44 8.78
N LEU A 111 -40.04 13.10 9.05
CA LEU A 111 -41.21 12.46 9.68
C LEU A 111 -41.72 11.24 8.90
N ASN A 112 -41.49 11.16 7.59
CA ASN A 112 -41.90 10.03 6.74
C ASN A 112 -40.78 9.03 6.41
N ALA A 113 -39.50 9.41 6.56
CA ALA A 113 -38.37 8.55 6.21
C ALA A 113 -37.98 7.63 7.38
N HIS A 114 -37.99 8.18 8.59
CA HIS A 114 -37.70 7.41 9.81
C HIS A 114 -38.73 6.29 10.02
N GLN A 115 -40.02 6.60 9.86
CA GLN A 115 -41.10 5.63 9.99
C GLN A 115 -41.01 4.50 8.95
N LYS A 116 -40.64 4.82 7.71
CA LYS A 116 -40.41 3.79 6.66
C LYS A 116 -39.21 2.90 6.99
N ALA A 117 -38.12 3.48 7.50
CA ALA A 117 -36.96 2.72 7.93
C ALA A 117 -37.29 1.79 9.10
N GLU A 118 -38.05 2.27 10.10
CA GLU A 118 -38.49 1.45 11.24
C GLU A 118 -39.38 0.29 10.80
N VAL A 119 -40.29 0.51 9.85
CA VAL A 119 -41.14 -0.55 9.29
C VAL A 119 -40.30 -1.60 8.56
N GLU A 120 -39.38 -1.20 7.67
CA GLU A 120 -38.49 -2.12 6.96
C GLU A 120 -37.62 -2.94 7.93
N VAL A 121 -37.04 -2.31 8.95
CA VAL A 121 -36.22 -2.98 9.96
C VAL A 121 -37.04 -3.98 10.77
N ASN A 122 -38.21 -3.57 11.26
CA ASN A 122 -39.07 -4.47 12.03
C ASN A 122 -39.52 -5.66 11.19
N GLU A 123 -39.92 -5.45 9.93
CA GLU A 123 -40.33 -6.54 9.05
C GLU A 123 -39.16 -7.49 8.74
N TYR A 124 -37.96 -6.94 8.50
CA TYR A 124 -36.75 -7.73 8.27
C TYR A 124 -36.39 -8.60 9.47
N LEU A 125 -36.44 -8.06 10.70
CA LEU A 125 -36.12 -8.79 11.93
C LEU A 125 -37.08 -9.95 12.22
N HIS A 126 -38.33 -9.86 11.76
CA HIS A 126 -39.33 -10.92 11.87
C HIS A 126 -39.34 -11.89 10.67
N SER A 127 -38.56 -11.59 9.62
CA SER A 127 -38.44 -12.46 8.45
C SER A 127 -37.55 -13.68 8.73
N LYS A 128 -37.64 -14.69 7.85
CA LYS A 128 -36.80 -15.88 7.96
C LYS A 128 -35.34 -15.51 7.77
N ARG A 129 -34.50 -15.84 8.76
CA ARG A 129 -33.05 -15.60 8.70
C ARG A 129 -32.41 -16.40 7.56
N LEU A 130 -31.48 -15.75 6.87
CA LEU A 130 -30.60 -16.37 5.89
C LEU A 130 -29.82 -17.51 6.53
N GLN A 131 -29.67 -18.64 5.85
CA GLN A 131 -28.81 -19.72 6.33
C GLN A 131 -27.34 -19.35 6.09
N ILE A 132 -26.44 -19.88 6.91
CA ILE A 132 -24.99 -19.61 6.78
C ILE A 132 -24.43 -20.04 5.42
N THR A 133 -25.10 -20.98 4.74
CA THR A 133 -24.70 -21.50 3.42
C THR A 133 -25.11 -20.62 2.25
N ASP A 134 -25.98 -19.64 2.46
CA ASP A 134 -26.54 -18.82 1.39
C ASP A 134 -25.71 -17.54 1.18
N ASP A 135 -25.62 -17.09 -0.07
CA ASP A 135 -24.88 -15.89 -0.45
C ASP A 135 -25.64 -14.61 -0.04
N PRO A 136 -25.09 -13.79 0.89
CA PRO A 136 -25.74 -12.57 1.35
C PRO A 136 -25.92 -11.53 0.23
N PHE A 137 -25.04 -11.49 -0.77
CA PHE A 137 -25.17 -10.53 -1.88
C PHE A 137 -26.37 -10.89 -2.76
N LYS A 138 -26.56 -12.17 -3.08
CA LYS A 138 -27.73 -12.65 -3.84
C LYS A 138 -29.04 -12.44 -3.08
N TYR A 139 -29.00 -12.60 -1.76
CA TYR A 139 -30.14 -12.35 -0.91
C TYR A 139 -30.63 -10.89 -1.00
N TRP A 140 -29.71 -9.92 -1.00
CA TRP A 140 -30.06 -8.49 -1.10
C TRP A 140 -30.29 -8.00 -2.54
N SER A 141 -29.69 -8.64 -3.54
CA SER A 141 -29.87 -8.26 -4.95
C SER A 141 -31.13 -8.87 -5.60
N GLY A 142 -31.80 -9.82 -4.94
CA GLY A 142 -33.00 -10.50 -5.44
C GLY A 142 -34.30 -9.79 -5.07
N GLU A 143 -35.32 -10.57 -4.74
CA GLU A 143 -36.67 -10.09 -4.39
C GLU A 143 -36.67 -9.12 -3.17
N ASN A 144 -35.70 -9.27 -2.27
CA ASN A 144 -35.56 -8.41 -1.09
C ASN A 144 -35.13 -6.98 -1.43
N SER A 145 -34.54 -6.74 -2.61
CA SER A 145 -34.19 -5.39 -3.07
C SER A 145 -35.42 -4.49 -3.25
N ILE A 146 -36.54 -5.11 -3.67
CA ILE A 146 -37.83 -4.46 -3.85
C ILE A 146 -38.56 -4.34 -2.51
N LYS A 147 -38.43 -5.37 -1.66
CA LYS A 147 -39.09 -5.45 -0.37
C LYS A 147 -38.52 -4.47 0.67
N TRP A 148 -37.20 -4.33 0.73
CA TRP A 148 -36.50 -3.48 1.68
C TRP A 148 -35.46 -2.60 0.97
N PRO A 149 -35.91 -1.57 0.25
CA PRO A 149 -35.04 -0.73 -0.57
C PRO A 149 -34.03 0.07 0.27
N LEU A 150 -34.39 0.52 1.48
CA LEU A 150 -33.48 1.27 2.34
C LEU A 150 -32.41 0.34 2.94
N LEU A 151 -32.80 -0.85 3.40
CA LEU A 151 -31.86 -1.85 3.93
C LEU A 151 -30.93 -2.39 2.85
N THR A 152 -31.43 -2.60 1.63
CA THR A 152 -30.61 -3.05 0.49
C THR A 152 -29.53 -2.03 0.12
N LYS A 153 -29.88 -0.73 0.17
CA LYS A 153 -28.90 0.33 -0.03
C LYS A 153 -27.78 0.30 1.03
N LEU A 154 -28.12 -0.05 2.27
CA LEU A 154 -27.14 -0.20 3.35
C LEU A 154 -26.34 -1.50 3.20
N SER A 155 -26.96 -2.62 2.84
CA SER A 155 -26.26 -3.90 2.69
C SER A 155 -25.17 -3.84 1.63
N HIS A 156 -25.43 -3.20 0.48
CA HIS A 156 -24.41 -2.98 -0.54
C HIS A 156 -23.23 -2.13 -0.05
N ARG A 157 -23.45 -1.23 0.92
CA ARG A 157 -22.41 -0.38 1.51
C ARG A 157 -21.61 -1.10 2.61
N TYR A 158 -22.28 -1.88 3.44
CA TYR A 158 -21.64 -2.54 4.59
C TYR A 158 -21.05 -3.91 4.27
N PHE A 159 -21.59 -4.63 3.28
CA PHE A 159 -21.04 -5.93 2.86
C PHE A 159 -19.84 -5.81 1.92
N SER A 160 -19.66 -4.65 1.29
CA SER A 160 -18.48 -4.35 0.46
C SER A 160 -17.29 -3.87 1.29
N ALA A 161 -17.54 -3.42 2.53
CA ALA A 161 -16.49 -3.11 3.50
C ALA A 161 -15.94 -4.42 4.10
N PRO A 162 -14.63 -4.66 4.08
CA PRO A 162 -14.08 -5.82 4.76
C PRO A 162 -14.25 -5.69 6.27
N ALA A 163 -14.24 -6.85 6.92
CA ALA A 163 -14.56 -6.98 8.34
C ALA A 163 -13.60 -6.25 9.30
N THR A 164 -12.46 -5.72 8.83
CA THR A 164 -11.42 -5.15 9.70
C THR A 164 -10.71 -3.94 9.09
N SER A 165 -10.55 -2.87 9.87
CA SER A 165 -9.63 -1.73 9.63
C SER A 165 -8.17 -2.07 9.91
N SER A 166 -7.86 -3.31 10.29
CA SER A 166 -6.51 -3.70 10.72
C SER A 166 -5.44 -3.46 9.65
N GLU A 167 -5.77 -3.54 8.36
CA GLU A 167 -4.80 -3.27 7.29
C GLU A 167 -4.53 -1.77 7.11
N SER A 168 -5.53 -0.89 7.27
CA SER A 168 -5.31 0.55 7.27
C SER A 168 -4.54 0.98 8.52
N GLU A 169 -4.84 0.42 9.70
CA GLU A 169 -4.10 0.69 10.94
C GLU A 169 -2.65 0.20 10.89
N ARG A 170 -2.39 -0.96 10.28
CA ARG A 170 -1.04 -1.45 10.00
C ARG A 170 -0.30 -0.50 9.05
N LEU A 171 -0.97 -0.02 8.00
CA LEU A 171 -0.41 0.98 7.09
C LEU A 171 -0.08 2.28 7.83
N PHE A 172 -0.96 2.79 8.69
CA PHE A 172 -0.73 4.02 9.46
C PHE A 172 0.34 3.84 10.55
N SER A 173 0.42 2.68 11.20
CA SER A 173 1.50 2.35 12.14
C SER A 173 2.85 2.32 11.43
N THR A 174 2.88 1.71 10.25
CA THR A 174 4.03 1.65 9.36
C THR A 174 4.43 3.04 8.86
N ALA A 175 3.45 3.87 8.48
CA ALA A 175 3.65 5.28 8.15
C ALA A 175 4.21 6.07 9.34
N GLY A 176 3.80 5.76 10.57
CA GLY A 176 4.37 6.31 11.80
C GLY A 176 5.87 6.05 11.91
N LEU A 177 6.36 4.88 11.49
CA LEU A 177 7.79 4.58 11.41
C LEU A 177 8.48 5.41 10.31
N VAL A 178 7.85 5.58 9.13
CA VAL A 178 8.36 6.42 8.04
C VAL A 178 8.46 7.89 8.46
N VAL A 179 7.53 8.39 9.27
CA VAL A 179 7.42 9.79 9.68
C VAL A 179 8.10 10.08 11.04
N SER A 180 8.57 9.05 11.76
CA SER A 180 9.22 9.18 13.08
C SER A 180 10.49 10.07 13.10
N ASN A 181 10.92 10.46 14.30
CA ASN A 181 11.99 11.44 14.61
C ASN A 181 13.34 11.27 13.87
N LEU A 182 13.62 10.11 13.25
CA LEU A 182 14.82 9.89 12.43
C LEU A 182 14.66 10.38 10.98
N ARG A 183 13.46 10.80 10.55
CA ARG A 183 13.09 11.14 9.16
C ARG A 183 12.36 12.49 9.02
N THR A 184 12.75 13.49 9.80
CA THR A 184 12.12 14.83 9.89
C THR A 184 12.09 15.67 8.60
N ARG A 185 12.56 15.15 7.45
CA ARG A 185 12.68 15.90 6.19
C ARG A 185 12.20 15.11 4.95
N LEU A 186 11.42 14.04 5.11
CA LEU A 186 10.81 13.39 3.96
C LEU A 186 9.65 14.24 3.43
N LEU A 187 9.65 14.51 2.13
CA LEU A 187 8.49 15.11 1.48
C LEU A 187 7.30 14.14 1.54
N PRO A 188 6.06 14.61 1.74
CA PRO A 188 4.87 13.75 1.78
C PRO A 188 4.78 12.81 0.57
N ASP A 189 5.13 13.31 -0.61
CA ASP A 189 5.18 12.54 -1.86
C ASP A 189 6.13 11.32 -1.79
N ASN A 190 7.31 11.48 -1.16
CA ASN A 190 8.25 10.38 -1.00
C ASN A 190 7.75 9.35 0.03
N VAL A 191 7.02 9.80 1.06
CA VAL A 191 6.40 8.91 2.06
C VAL A 191 5.36 8.02 1.39
N GLU A 192 4.48 8.60 0.57
CA GLU A 192 3.47 7.86 -0.19
C GLU A 192 4.11 6.80 -1.09
N LYS A 193 5.11 7.19 -1.89
CA LYS A 193 5.81 6.26 -2.78
C LYS A 193 6.50 5.12 -2.02
N LEU A 194 7.13 5.42 -0.87
CA LEU A 194 7.77 4.39 -0.03
C LEU A 194 6.73 3.42 0.53
N LEU A 195 5.62 3.92 1.07
CA LEU A 195 4.54 3.07 1.60
C LEU A 195 3.90 2.21 0.51
N PHE A 196 3.69 2.79 -0.68
CA PHE A 196 3.20 2.06 -1.83
C PHE A 196 4.13 0.89 -2.18
N LEU A 197 5.43 1.16 -2.31
CA LEU A 197 6.41 0.13 -2.65
C LEU A 197 6.58 -0.92 -1.54
N HIS A 198 6.58 -0.50 -0.27
CA HIS A 198 6.66 -1.42 0.88
C HIS A 198 5.62 -2.54 0.81
N ASN A 199 4.38 -2.19 0.48
CA ASN A 199 3.27 -3.15 0.40
C ASN A 199 3.28 -3.96 -0.90
N ASN A 200 3.65 -3.35 -2.04
CA ASN A 200 3.48 -3.98 -3.35
C ASN A 200 4.70 -4.78 -3.84
N LEU A 201 5.94 -4.43 -3.43
CA LEU A 201 7.14 -5.12 -3.92
C LEU A 201 7.14 -6.62 -3.58
N LYS A 202 6.72 -6.97 -2.35
CA LYS A 202 6.66 -8.37 -1.89
C LYS A 202 5.56 -9.15 -2.60
N ILE A 203 4.41 -8.54 -2.88
CA ILE A 203 3.31 -9.17 -3.62
C ILE A 203 3.80 -9.64 -4.99
N TYR A 204 4.68 -8.86 -5.62
CA TYR A 204 5.22 -9.15 -6.94
C TYR A 204 6.55 -9.89 -6.95
N ASP A 205 7.06 -10.30 -5.79
CA ASP A 205 8.37 -10.96 -5.68
C ASP A 205 9.47 -10.17 -6.40
N TYR A 206 9.45 -8.84 -6.26
CA TYR A 206 10.37 -7.89 -6.90
C TYR A 206 10.40 -7.94 -8.44
N LYS A 207 9.39 -8.55 -9.08
CA LYS A 207 9.30 -8.62 -10.54
C LYS A 207 8.55 -7.39 -11.07
N TYR A 208 9.23 -6.51 -11.79
CA TYR A 208 8.62 -5.39 -12.50
C TYR A 208 9.59 -4.84 -13.54
N ASP A 209 9.04 -4.26 -14.60
CA ASP A 209 9.80 -3.73 -15.72
C ASP A 209 10.29 -2.32 -15.39
N LEU A 210 11.61 -2.09 -15.44
CA LEU A 210 12.21 -0.74 -15.38
C LEU A 210 12.39 -0.19 -16.79
#